data_AF-A0A9D7IXA8-F1
#
_entry.id   AF-A0A9D7IXA8-F1
#
_cell.length_a   1.000
_cell.length_b   1.000
_cell.length_c   1.000
_cell.angle_alpha   90.00
_cell.angle_beta   90.00
_cell.angle_gamma   90.00
#
_symmetry.space_group_name_H-M   'P 1'
#
loop_
_entity.id
_entity.type
_entity.pdbx_description
1 polymer ?
#
loop_
_entity_poly.entity_id
_entity_poly.type
_entity_poly.pdbx_seq_one_letter_code
_entity_poly.pdbx_strand_id
1 'polypeptide(L)'
;MKSRISAIILMTAALVLGSTAVFSQDPPASAPQDKPAEAKPKKESTLGDYTINTTLETGWRFFTADGNTNKYRSDFNYGRGPRVINYDFMARAKDGKGKPFDLLKINALGWGGDPQAYLRVDVEKQKVYRFDANYRKIDYFNNLANFALNQHLMDAERKFGDFNLTFLPGNEHFKLNLGYSMNYDKGMSFTTYAYSRDEYQLTAPVRNSANDYRVGFDARAIGFNISVLMGKRYFKDDMTYYIPTFQAGNDPNNTPQLNSFLREMPSRGRVGYAQVTLSRKFGKWMDFTGSIIHSDAITRFNFFERLTGKEYTGNNITLDQSKVASESKRPSGMGNFGVTVYLTDKLSVSDVFRFNNFRINGNEVFSNSLFRTRETFFGITELPPLITDFLSIRSINYRLFQNTVEADYKFSPKLMAHAGYRYTNRRLIEGAFYQGTTLTLQRDEATNETHTALAGFKATPFSFWKVYFDAEHGQADNVFVRIDNYNVTNIRVRSLLKPTRALTINTSFMTRHNNNPNLQQVDTSPLNFGVDVKKQDLHLIRRLDAAGEIYHERRIHPDPHRLRCHGHFLPQRTEEGRDERLQDARQPRLHQYADASSSASRSAARITRQQGHRPGQTCGSSTH
;
A
#
# COMPACT_ATOMS: atom_id res chain seq x y z
N MET A 1 -21.67 -18.27 9.21
CA MET A 1 -21.34 -16.93 9.72
C MET A 1 -21.84 -15.78 8.83
N LYS A 2 -21.71 -15.87 7.48
CA LYS A 2 -22.30 -14.92 6.49
C LYS A 2 -23.81 -14.69 6.69
N SER A 3 -24.58 -15.74 6.98
CA SER A 3 -26.03 -15.61 7.23
C SER A 3 -26.37 -15.08 8.63
N ARG A 4 -25.50 -15.23 9.64
CA ARG A 4 -25.82 -14.87 11.03
C ARG A 4 -25.77 -13.37 11.28
N ILE A 5 -24.78 -12.66 10.73
CA ILE A 5 -24.69 -11.18 10.88
C ILE A 5 -25.78 -10.50 10.04
N SER A 6 -25.98 -10.96 8.80
CA SER A 6 -27.07 -10.48 7.95
C SER A 6 -28.44 -10.74 8.59
N ALA A 7 -28.63 -11.91 9.22
CA ALA A 7 -29.85 -12.22 9.97
C ALA A 7 -30.00 -11.37 11.26
N ILE A 8 -28.91 -11.02 11.95
CA ILE A 8 -28.96 -10.14 13.14
C ILE A 8 -29.31 -8.70 12.71
N ILE A 9 -28.78 -8.20 11.61
CA ILE A 9 -29.14 -6.87 11.07
C ILE A 9 -30.61 -6.87 10.58
N LEU A 10 -31.04 -7.92 9.88
CA LEU A 10 -32.45 -8.09 9.48
C LEU A 10 -33.39 -8.27 10.67
N MET A 11 -32.98 -9.00 11.73
CA MET A 11 -33.77 -9.17 12.95
C MET A 11 -33.84 -7.89 13.77
N THR A 12 -32.76 -7.11 13.87
CA THR A 12 -32.78 -5.81 14.56
C THR A 12 -33.61 -4.79 13.80
N ALA A 13 -33.54 -4.78 12.46
CA ALA A 13 -34.46 -4.01 11.62
C ALA A 13 -35.93 -4.45 11.81
N ALA A 14 -36.19 -5.76 11.86
CA ALA A 14 -37.53 -6.31 12.08
C ALA A 14 -38.07 -6.04 13.50
N LEU A 15 -37.23 -6.05 14.54
CA LEU A 15 -37.62 -5.72 15.92
C LEU A 15 -37.99 -4.23 16.06
N VAL A 16 -37.28 -3.35 15.35
CA VAL A 16 -37.55 -1.90 15.31
C VAL A 16 -38.82 -1.61 14.49
N LEU A 17 -39.04 -2.31 13.38
CA LEU A 17 -40.28 -2.20 12.58
C LEU A 17 -41.51 -2.78 13.32
N GLY A 18 -41.32 -3.85 14.08
CA GLY A 18 -42.39 -4.48 14.87
C GLY A 18 -42.87 -3.66 16.07
N SER A 19 -42.07 -2.69 16.54
CA SER A 19 -42.43 -1.80 17.67
C SER A 19 -43.09 -0.48 17.23
N THR A 20 -43.16 -0.20 15.92
CA THR A 20 -43.84 1.00 15.37
C THR A 20 -45.22 0.73 14.74
N ALA A 21 -45.68 -0.53 14.72
CA ALA A 21 -46.99 -0.89 14.18
C ALA A 21 -48.11 -0.75 15.22
N VAL A 22 -48.30 0.45 15.77
CA VAL A 22 -49.59 0.85 16.35
C VAL A 22 -50.28 1.71 15.30
N PHE A 23 -51.13 1.07 14.51
CA PHE A 23 -52.01 1.74 13.55
C PHE A 23 -52.95 2.68 14.30
N SER A 24 -52.88 3.98 14.00
CA SER A 24 -54.02 4.89 14.15
C SER A 24 -54.63 5.04 12.76
N GLN A 25 -55.69 4.28 12.48
CA GLN A 25 -56.57 4.52 11.35
C GLN A 25 -57.57 5.61 11.77
N ASP A 26 -57.47 6.80 11.18
CA ASP A 26 -58.59 7.74 11.17
C ASP A 26 -59.46 7.48 9.91
N PRO A 27 -60.80 7.58 10.01
CA PRO A 27 -61.74 7.24 8.93
C PRO A 27 -61.74 8.30 7.81
N PRO A 28 -62.24 7.97 6.60
CA PRO A 28 -62.14 8.88 5.46
C PRO A 28 -63.28 9.91 5.47
N ALA A 29 -62.95 11.18 5.26
CA ALA A 29 -63.94 12.18 4.87
C ALA A 29 -63.35 13.21 3.87
N SER A 30 -64.03 13.24 2.73
CA SER A 30 -64.15 14.18 1.60
C SER A 30 -63.65 15.65 1.68
N ALA A 31 -62.97 16.02 0.58
CA ALA A 31 -62.97 17.28 -0.21
C ALA A 31 -62.43 18.61 0.39
N PRO A 32 -61.94 19.54 -0.47
CA PRO A 32 -60.73 20.32 -0.21
C PRO A 32 -60.99 21.79 0.17
N GLN A 33 -60.16 22.35 1.06
CA GLN A 33 -60.00 23.80 1.20
C GLN A 33 -58.53 24.17 1.50
N ASP A 34 -58.01 25.02 0.63
CA ASP A 34 -56.72 25.69 0.70
C ASP A 34 -56.54 26.52 1.98
N LYS A 35 -55.64 26.06 2.85
CA LYS A 35 -54.79 26.91 3.71
C LYS A 35 -53.41 26.24 3.79
N PRO A 36 -52.28 26.99 3.80
CA PRO A 36 -50.98 26.40 4.03
C PRO A 36 -50.99 25.80 5.44
N ALA A 37 -51.08 24.47 5.52
CA ALA A 37 -50.95 23.77 6.78
C ALA A 37 -49.53 24.00 7.28
N GLU A 38 -49.43 24.75 8.36
CA GLU A 38 -48.25 24.82 9.21
C GLU A 38 -47.81 23.37 9.49
N ALA A 39 -46.62 23.02 9.00
CA ALA A 39 -46.10 21.66 9.11
C ALA A 39 -45.98 21.32 10.60
N LYS A 40 -46.94 20.56 11.12
CA LYS A 40 -46.88 20.02 12.48
C LYS A 40 -45.50 19.38 12.66
N PRO A 41 -44.73 19.72 13.71
CA PRO A 41 -43.41 19.16 13.89
C PRO A 41 -43.54 17.65 13.88
N LYS A 42 -42.77 16.97 13.00
CA LYS A 42 -42.66 15.52 12.96
C LYS A 42 -42.42 15.06 14.39
N LYS A 43 -43.40 14.39 15.00
CA LYS A 43 -43.30 13.83 16.35
C LYS A 43 -42.09 12.90 16.33
N GLU A 44 -41.03 13.26 17.04
CA GLU A 44 -39.84 12.41 17.15
C GLU A 44 -40.28 11.04 17.64
N SER A 45 -39.88 9.97 16.96
CA SER A 45 -40.18 8.60 17.37
C SER A 45 -39.44 8.30 18.66
N THR A 46 -40.14 8.40 19.79
CA THR A 46 -39.60 8.07 21.11
C THR A 46 -39.95 6.64 21.49
N LEU A 47 -38.96 5.85 21.89
CA LEU A 47 -39.14 4.52 22.49
C LEU A 47 -38.64 4.58 23.93
N GLY A 48 -39.56 4.69 24.88
CA GLY A 48 -39.23 4.94 26.29
C GLY A 48 -38.42 6.24 26.50
N ASP A 49 -37.27 6.11 27.17
CA ASP A 49 -36.36 7.21 27.49
C ASP A 49 -35.45 7.62 26.32
N TYR A 50 -35.62 7.01 25.14
CA TYR A 50 -34.79 7.26 23.97
C TYR A 50 -35.56 7.95 22.85
N THR A 51 -34.93 8.93 22.22
CA THR A 51 -35.28 9.41 20.89
C THR A 51 -34.57 8.52 19.87
N ILE A 52 -35.34 7.92 18.96
CA ILE A 52 -34.85 7.01 17.93
C ILE A 52 -35.03 7.66 16.57
N ASN A 53 -33.95 7.72 15.80
CA ASN A 53 -33.96 8.04 14.37
C ASN A 53 -33.41 6.83 13.62
N THR A 54 -34.20 6.30 12.69
CA THR A 54 -33.82 5.14 11.88
C THR A 54 -34.11 5.42 10.41
N THR A 55 -33.23 4.96 9.54
CA THR A 55 -33.40 4.96 8.09
C THR A 55 -32.88 3.63 7.58
N LEU A 56 -33.71 2.92 6.84
CA LEU A 56 -33.38 1.63 6.25
C LEU A 56 -33.71 1.71 4.76
N GLU A 57 -32.67 1.61 3.94
CA GLU A 57 -32.77 1.49 2.50
C GLU A 57 -32.49 0.04 2.11
N THR A 58 -33.52 -0.63 1.60
CA THR A 58 -33.40 -1.98 1.04
C THR A 58 -33.62 -1.93 -0.46
N GLY A 59 -33.09 -2.93 -1.15
CA GLY A 59 -33.30 -3.05 -2.58
C GLY A 59 -33.19 -4.49 -3.04
N TRP A 60 -33.59 -4.72 -4.28
CA TRP A 60 -33.38 -5.98 -4.96
C TRP A 60 -32.58 -5.70 -6.23
N ARG A 61 -31.52 -6.47 -6.48
CA ARG A 61 -30.79 -6.38 -7.76
C ARG A 61 -31.06 -7.62 -8.58
N PHE A 62 -31.45 -7.36 -9.81
CA PHE A 62 -31.43 -8.33 -10.88
C PHE A 62 -30.14 -8.13 -11.68
N PHE A 63 -29.60 -9.22 -12.18
CA PHE A 63 -28.40 -9.18 -13.00
C PHE A 63 -28.50 -10.29 -14.03
N THR A 64 -28.26 -9.90 -15.27
CA THR A 64 -28.01 -10.77 -16.41
C THR A 64 -26.71 -10.28 -17.04
N ALA A 65 -25.85 -11.21 -17.44
CA ALA A 65 -24.71 -10.90 -18.30
C ALA A 65 -24.89 -11.63 -19.61
N ASP A 66 -24.79 -10.88 -20.70
CA ASP A 66 -24.52 -11.44 -22.02
C ASP A 66 -23.00 -11.47 -22.20
N GLY A 67 -22.45 -12.61 -22.61
CA GLY A 67 -21.00 -12.86 -22.64
C GLY A 67 -20.41 -13.45 -21.34
N ASN A 68 -19.30 -12.90 -20.84
CA ASN A 68 -18.48 -13.55 -19.81
C ASN A 68 -18.81 -13.06 -18.37
N THR A 69 -19.54 -13.89 -17.62
CA THR A 69 -19.88 -13.63 -16.20
C THR A 69 -18.65 -13.48 -15.29
N ASN A 70 -17.55 -14.17 -15.58
CA ASN A 70 -16.32 -14.02 -14.80
C ASN A 70 -15.65 -12.66 -15.03
N LYS A 71 -15.76 -12.10 -16.23
CA LYS A 71 -15.30 -10.73 -16.51
C LYS A 71 -16.15 -9.71 -15.74
N TYR A 72 -17.47 -9.86 -15.76
CA TYR A 72 -18.36 -9.03 -14.93
C TYR A 72 -18.00 -9.11 -13.45
N ARG A 73 -17.76 -10.32 -12.93
CA ARG A 73 -17.32 -10.47 -11.54
C ARG A 73 -15.94 -9.87 -11.29
N SER A 74 -15.05 -9.83 -12.27
CA SER A 74 -13.72 -9.23 -12.12
C SER A 74 -13.78 -7.70 -12.10
N ASP A 75 -14.71 -7.12 -12.86
CA ASP A 75 -14.85 -5.66 -12.96
C ASP A 75 -15.72 -5.07 -11.83
N PHE A 76 -16.80 -5.78 -11.47
CA PHE A 76 -17.85 -5.24 -10.60
C PHE A 76 -18.18 -6.15 -9.40
N ASN A 77 -18.27 -7.47 -9.62
CA ASN A 77 -18.58 -8.47 -8.58
C ASN A 77 -19.86 -8.23 -7.76
N TYR A 78 -20.88 -7.60 -8.34
CA TYR A 78 -22.16 -7.43 -7.65
C TYR A 78 -23.07 -8.66 -7.84
N GLY A 79 -23.49 -9.26 -6.74
CA GLY A 79 -24.45 -10.37 -6.73
C GLY A 79 -25.90 -9.92 -6.97
N ARG A 80 -26.73 -10.85 -7.43
CA ARG A 80 -28.19 -10.72 -7.51
C ARG A 80 -28.85 -10.96 -6.15
N GLY A 81 -30.06 -10.43 -5.95
CA GLY A 81 -30.90 -10.69 -4.78
C GLY A 81 -31.11 -9.47 -3.87
N PRO A 82 -31.83 -9.70 -2.74
CA PRO A 82 -32.15 -8.66 -1.77
C PRO A 82 -30.90 -8.15 -1.05
N ARG A 83 -30.87 -6.84 -0.79
CA ARG A 83 -29.76 -6.17 -0.12
C ARG A 83 -30.23 -5.05 0.80
N VAL A 84 -29.41 -4.77 1.79
CA VAL A 84 -29.45 -3.53 2.58
C VAL A 84 -28.42 -2.59 1.94
N ILE A 85 -28.93 -1.56 1.26
CA ILE A 85 -28.12 -0.54 0.60
C ILE A 85 -27.49 0.33 1.68
N ASN A 86 -28.32 0.85 2.58
CA ASN A 86 -27.91 1.67 3.69
C ASN A 86 -28.81 1.40 4.91
N TYR A 87 -28.22 1.41 6.09
CA TYR A 87 -28.92 1.36 7.36
C TYR A 87 -28.26 2.33 8.32
N ASP A 88 -29.01 3.34 8.73
CA ASP A 88 -28.62 4.34 9.71
C ASP A 88 -29.58 4.26 10.88
N PHE A 89 -29.05 3.95 12.06
CA PHE A 89 -29.82 3.92 13.29
C PHE A 89 -29.11 4.74 14.35
N MET A 90 -29.87 5.59 15.03
CA MET A 90 -29.42 6.36 16.17
C MET A 90 -30.47 6.29 17.28
N ALA A 91 -30.06 5.86 18.46
CA ALA A 91 -30.83 6.01 19.69
C ALA A 91 -30.08 6.94 20.64
N ARG A 92 -30.77 7.98 21.12
CA ARG A 92 -30.21 8.97 22.07
C ARG A 92 -31.10 9.04 23.29
N ALA A 93 -30.51 8.94 24.48
CA ALA A 93 -31.25 9.15 25.72
C ALA A 93 -31.66 10.62 25.86
N LYS A 94 -32.93 10.88 26.20
CA LYS A 94 -33.49 12.25 26.29
C LYS A 94 -32.70 13.15 27.25
N ASP A 95 -32.35 12.63 28.41
CA ASP A 95 -31.63 13.38 29.45
C ASP A 95 -30.13 13.07 29.51
N GLY A 96 -29.57 12.34 28.54
CA GLY A 96 -28.19 11.85 28.61
C GLY A 96 -27.94 10.91 29.79
N LYS A 97 -29.00 10.25 30.29
CA LYS A 97 -28.99 9.32 31.43
C LYS A 97 -29.61 7.97 31.07
N GLY A 98 -29.40 7.49 29.84
CA GLY A 98 -29.98 6.21 29.41
C GLY A 98 -29.36 5.04 30.18
N LYS A 99 -30.15 4.02 30.53
CA LYS A 99 -29.68 2.93 31.41
C LYS A 99 -28.44 2.19 30.84
N PRO A 100 -28.52 1.52 29.68
CA PRO A 100 -27.35 0.88 29.07
C PRO A 100 -26.36 1.86 28.41
N PHE A 101 -26.84 2.94 27.78
CA PHE A 101 -26.04 3.91 27.01
C PHE A 101 -26.76 5.27 26.93
N ASP A 102 -26.01 6.33 26.63
CA ASP A 102 -26.57 7.66 26.33
C ASP A 102 -26.74 7.87 24.82
N LEU A 103 -25.89 7.24 24.02
CA LEU A 103 -25.93 7.27 22.56
C LEU A 103 -25.55 5.89 21.99
N LEU A 104 -26.36 5.40 21.06
CA LEU A 104 -26.06 4.25 20.21
C LEU A 104 -26.22 4.69 18.77
N LYS A 105 -25.18 4.48 17.95
CA LYS A 105 -25.21 4.66 16.50
C LYS A 105 -24.82 3.38 15.82
N ILE A 106 -25.56 3.01 14.78
CA ILE A 106 -25.25 1.90 13.91
C ILE A 106 -25.35 2.42 12.48
N ASN A 107 -24.28 2.26 11.71
CA ASN A 107 -24.27 2.51 10.28
C ASN A 107 -23.83 1.24 9.56
N ALA A 108 -24.60 0.78 8.58
CA ALA A 108 -24.27 -0.40 7.80
C ALA A 108 -24.59 -0.19 6.32
N LEU A 109 -23.70 -0.65 5.44
CA LEU A 109 -23.82 -0.44 4.00
C LEU A 109 -23.36 -1.67 3.22
N GLY A 110 -24.01 -1.94 2.08
CA GLY A 110 -23.57 -2.94 1.10
C GLY A 110 -23.73 -4.39 1.56
N TRP A 111 -24.74 -4.69 2.40
CA TRP A 111 -24.98 -6.06 2.87
C TRP A 111 -25.96 -6.78 1.94
N GLY A 112 -25.68 -8.02 1.56
CA GLY A 112 -26.57 -8.82 0.70
C GLY A 112 -26.15 -8.92 -0.76
N GLY A 113 -24.85 -9.07 -1.02
CA GLY A 113 -24.33 -9.39 -2.36
C GLY A 113 -23.47 -8.30 -3.00
N ASP A 114 -23.25 -7.18 -2.32
CA ASP A 114 -22.23 -6.22 -2.78
C ASP A 114 -20.83 -6.75 -2.43
N PRO A 115 -19.82 -6.46 -3.27
CA PRO A 115 -18.44 -6.91 -3.03
C PRO A 115 -17.81 -6.23 -1.82
N GLN A 116 -18.35 -5.10 -1.38
CA GLN A 116 -17.89 -4.37 -0.21
C GLN A 116 -19.05 -4.23 0.76
N ALA A 117 -18.82 -4.59 2.03
CA ALA A 117 -19.77 -4.35 3.10
C ALA A 117 -19.08 -3.66 4.27
N TYR A 118 -19.79 -2.74 4.91
CA TYR A 118 -19.31 -1.96 6.05
C TYR A 118 -20.32 -1.99 7.18
N LEU A 119 -19.82 -2.03 8.42
CA LEU A 119 -20.60 -1.88 9.63
C LEU A 119 -19.80 -1.05 10.63
N ARG A 120 -20.42 -0.01 11.15
CA ARG A 120 -19.94 0.79 12.27
C ARG A 120 -20.96 0.76 13.38
N VAL A 121 -20.48 0.56 14.60
CA VAL A 121 -21.27 0.67 15.81
C VAL A 121 -20.52 1.57 16.79
N ASP A 122 -21.16 2.65 17.22
CA ASP A 122 -20.64 3.53 18.26
C ASP A 122 -21.62 3.50 19.43
N VAL A 123 -21.13 3.15 20.63
CA VAL A 123 -21.91 3.14 21.86
C VAL A 123 -21.22 4.03 22.88
N GLU A 124 -21.94 4.98 23.46
CA GLU A 124 -21.38 5.92 24.40
C GLU A 124 -22.23 6.02 25.66
N LYS A 125 -21.55 5.98 26.80
CA LYS A 125 -22.04 6.40 28.10
C LYS A 125 -21.07 7.46 28.61
N GLN A 126 -21.42 8.74 28.49
CA GLN A 126 -20.49 9.88 28.41
C GLN A 126 -19.37 9.89 29.47
N LYS A 127 -19.68 9.46 30.69
CA LYS A 127 -18.73 9.47 31.83
C LYS A 127 -18.11 8.11 32.14
N VAL A 128 -18.63 7.03 31.56
CA VAL A 128 -18.27 5.65 31.94
C VAL A 128 -17.46 4.98 30.85
N TYR A 129 -17.99 4.91 29.63
CA TYR A 129 -17.33 4.21 28.54
C TYR A 129 -17.73 4.76 27.17
N ARG A 130 -16.85 4.55 26.19
CA ARG A 130 -17.14 4.66 24.76
C ARG A 130 -16.64 3.41 24.07
N PHE A 131 -17.48 2.78 23.28
CA PHE A 131 -17.17 1.61 22.48
C PHE A 131 -17.34 1.94 21.00
N ASP A 132 -16.27 1.79 20.23
CA ASP A 132 -16.22 2.06 18.81
C ASP A 132 -15.87 0.75 18.08
N ALA A 133 -16.77 0.24 17.25
CA ALA A 133 -16.56 -0.97 16.45
C ALA A 133 -16.70 -0.66 14.96
N ASN A 134 -15.68 -1.04 14.19
CA ASN A 134 -15.66 -0.97 12.74
C ASN A 134 -15.41 -2.35 12.16
N TYR A 135 -16.24 -2.76 11.22
CA TYR A 135 -16.08 -4.01 10.49
C TYR A 135 -16.25 -3.75 9.00
N ARG A 136 -15.29 -4.25 8.21
CA ARG A 136 -15.34 -4.17 6.75
C ARG A 136 -15.07 -5.52 6.14
N LYS A 137 -15.82 -5.85 5.10
CA LYS A 137 -15.64 -7.07 4.31
C LYS A 137 -15.46 -6.68 2.83
N ILE A 138 -14.53 -7.34 2.17
CA ILE A 138 -14.16 -7.17 0.77
C ILE A 138 -14.17 -8.56 0.12
N ASP A 139 -15.05 -8.79 -0.83
CA ASP A 139 -15.01 -9.96 -1.73
C ASP A 139 -14.26 -9.54 -3.00
N TYR A 140 -13.10 -10.14 -3.22
CA TYR A 140 -12.27 -9.95 -4.39
C TYR A 140 -12.43 -11.15 -5.33
N PHE A 141 -12.71 -10.87 -6.59
CA PHE A 141 -12.74 -11.87 -7.64
C PHE A 141 -11.95 -11.36 -8.83
N ASN A 142 -11.10 -12.20 -9.39
CA ASN A 142 -10.40 -11.93 -10.63
C ASN A 142 -10.26 -13.23 -11.43
N ASN A 143 -10.73 -13.20 -12.66
CA ASN A 143 -10.64 -14.28 -13.62
C ASN A 143 -10.66 -13.67 -15.04
N LEU A 144 -9.48 -13.59 -15.64
CA LEU A 144 -9.25 -13.05 -16.97
C LEU A 144 -9.11 -14.20 -17.97
N ALA A 145 -10.23 -14.66 -18.51
CA ALA A 145 -10.31 -15.86 -19.34
C ALA A 145 -9.38 -15.87 -20.60
N ASN A 146 -8.94 -14.70 -21.07
CA ASN A 146 -8.09 -14.56 -22.26
C ASN A 146 -6.64 -14.14 -21.95
N PHE A 147 -6.24 -14.10 -20.69
CA PHE A 147 -4.91 -13.71 -20.27
C PHE A 147 -4.19 -14.88 -19.60
N ALA A 148 -2.92 -15.11 -19.96
CA ALA A 148 -2.06 -16.14 -19.37
C ALA A 148 -2.75 -17.51 -19.19
N LEU A 149 -3.35 -18.02 -20.28
CA LEU A 149 -4.05 -19.31 -20.35
C LEU A 149 -5.15 -19.52 -19.29
N ASN A 150 -5.67 -18.44 -18.70
CA ASN A 150 -6.65 -18.47 -17.59
C ASN A 150 -6.13 -19.21 -16.34
N GLN A 151 -4.82 -19.17 -16.10
CA GLN A 151 -4.17 -19.85 -14.98
C GLN A 151 -3.94 -18.97 -13.75
N HIS A 152 -4.27 -17.68 -13.86
CA HIS A 152 -4.18 -16.70 -12.79
C HIS A 152 -5.57 -16.23 -12.39
N LEU A 153 -6.14 -16.89 -11.39
CA LEU A 153 -7.46 -16.62 -10.85
C LEU A 153 -7.36 -16.39 -9.35
N MET A 154 -8.18 -15.51 -8.80
CA MET A 154 -8.32 -15.33 -7.36
C MET A 154 -9.78 -15.08 -6.99
N ASP A 155 -10.32 -15.88 -6.08
CA ASP A 155 -11.61 -15.68 -5.42
C ASP A 155 -11.36 -15.70 -3.91
N ALA A 156 -11.29 -14.51 -3.31
CA ALA A 156 -10.88 -14.33 -1.93
C ALA A 156 -11.78 -13.33 -1.19
N GLU A 157 -12.00 -13.60 0.09
CA GLU A 157 -12.73 -12.76 1.02
C GLU A 157 -11.78 -12.23 2.08
N ARG A 158 -11.67 -10.91 2.17
CA ARG A 158 -10.91 -10.21 3.20
C ARG A 158 -11.82 -9.49 4.18
N LYS A 159 -11.55 -9.65 5.47
CA LYS A 159 -12.28 -9.05 6.59
C LYS A 159 -11.34 -8.23 7.44
N PHE A 160 -11.81 -7.06 7.82
CA PHE A 160 -11.16 -6.15 8.73
C PHE A 160 -12.10 -5.89 9.89
N GLY A 161 -11.58 -5.90 11.12
CA GLY A 161 -12.30 -5.49 12.31
C GLY A 161 -11.41 -4.62 13.18
N ASP A 162 -11.99 -3.59 13.78
CA ASP A 162 -11.33 -2.73 14.75
C ASP A 162 -12.35 -2.39 15.85
N PHE A 163 -12.02 -2.75 17.08
CA PHE A 163 -12.90 -2.65 18.24
C PHE A 163 -12.14 -1.95 19.35
N ASN A 164 -12.60 -0.77 19.76
CA ASN A 164 -11.96 0.01 20.81
C ASN A 164 -12.95 0.28 21.93
N LEU A 165 -12.50 0.15 23.17
CA LEU A 165 -13.24 0.49 24.38
C LEU A 165 -12.42 1.48 25.19
N THR A 166 -12.91 2.70 25.32
CA THR A 166 -12.33 3.75 26.17
C THR A 166 -13.15 3.85 27.45
N PHE A 167 -12.52 3.70 28.61
CA PHE A 167 -13.14 4.01 29.90
C PHE A 167 -12.88 5.45 30.30
N LEU A 168 -13.88 6.06 30.95
CA LEU A 168 -13.85 7.46 31.40
C LEU A 168 -13.53 8.45 30.25
N PRO A 169 -14.21 8.38 29.08
CA PRO A 169 -13.81 9.15 27.90
C PRO A 169 -13.87 10.68 28.12
N GLY A 170 -14.75 11.16 29.01
CA GLY A 170 -14.87 12.56 29.41
C GLY A 170 -13.92 13.03 30.52
N ASN A 171 -13.08 12.15 31.09
CA ASN A 171 -12.13 12.54 32.13
C ASN A 171 -10.86 13.14 31.49
N GLU A 172 -10.52 14.37 31.85
CA GLU A 172 -9.34 15.07 31.32
C GLU A 172 -8.02 14.61 31.93
N HIS A 173 -8.04 13.95 33.08
CA HIS A 173 -6.85 13.54 33.82
C HIS A 173 -6.39 12.12 33.49
N PHE A 174 -7.32 11.22 33.19
CA PHE A 174 -7.02 9.81 32.97
C PHE A 174 -8.06 9.13 32.07
N LYS A 175 -7.59 8.38 31.08
CA LYS A 175 -8.39 7.49 30.22
C LYS A 175 -7.67 6.16 30.04
N LEU A 176 -8.43 5.07 30.07
CA LEU A 176 -7.95 3.73 29.76
C LEU A 176 -8.56 3.29 28.42
N ASN A 177 -7.75 2.82 27.50
CA ASN A 177 -8.15 2.36 26.18
C ASN A 177 -7.80 0.89 26.02
N LEU A 178 -8.77 0.06 25.63
CA LEU A 178 -8.56 -1.32 25.22
C LEU A 178 -8.89 -1.41 23.73
N GLY A 179 -8.04 -2.07 22.95
CA GLY A 179 -8.22 -2.20 21.51
C GLY A 179 -8.01 -3.63 21.03
N TYR A 180 -8.81 -4.05 20.06
CA TYR A 180 -8.62 -5.28 19.31
C TYR A 180 -8.82 -5.02 17.83
N SER A 181 -7.86 -5.40 17.00
CA SER A 181 -7.97 -5.31 15.55
C SER A 181 -7.72 -6.66 14.92
N MET A 182 -8.53 -7.02 13.92
CA MET A 182 -8.36 -8.24 13.14
C MET A 182 -8.27 -7.93 11.66
N ASN A 183 -7.47 -8.72 10.95
CA ASN A 183 -7.45 -8.80 9.50
C ASN A 183 -7.39 -10.27 9.14
N TYR A 184 -8.31 -10.72 8.30
CA TYR A 184 -8.40 -12.12 7.91
C TYR A 184 -8.68 -12.20 6.42
N ASP A 185 -7.89 -13.00 5.71
CA ASP A 185 -8.03 -13.23 4.28
C ASP A 185 -8.13 -14.73 4.05
N LYS A 186 -9.08 -15.14 3.21
CA LYS A 186 -9.17 -16.51 2.75
C LYS A 186 -9.71 -16.59 1.34
N GLY A 187 -9.23 -17.53 0.56
CA GLY A 187 -9.73 -17.71 -0.80
C GLY A 187 -9.07 -18.83 -1.53
N MET A 188 -9.63 -19.15 -2.69
CA MET A 188 -8.94 -19.96 -3.68
C MET A 188 -8.18 -19.03 -4.61
N SER A 189 -6.96 -19.38 -4.96
CA SER A 189 -6.25 -18.72 -6.04
C SER A 189 -5.45 -19.74 -6.83
N PHE A 190 -5.13 -19.37 -8.06
CA PHE A 190 -4.27 -20.11 -8.97
C PHE A 190 -3.19 -19.18 -9.48
N THR A 191 -2.01 -19.73 -9.68
CA THR A 191 -0.86 -19.05 -10.28
C THR A 191 -0.08 -20.07 -11.09
N THR A 192 0.92 -19.63 -11.85
CA THR A 192 1.83 -20.53 -12.54
C THR A 192 3.14 -20.71 -11.80
N TYR A 193 3.84 -21.81 -12.11
CA TYR A 193 5.20 -22.09 -11.69
C TYR A 193 6.03 -22.50 -12.90
N ALA A 194 7.10 -21.75 -13.15
CA ALA A 194 8.05 -22.09 -14.19
C ALA A 194 8.98 -23.18 -13.68
N TYR A 195 9.03 -24.30 -14.39
CA TYR A 195 9.88 -25.43 -14.08
C TYR A 195 10.41 -26.05 -15.38
N SER A 196 11.73 -26.26 -15.45
CA SER A 196 12.39 -26.98 -16.54
C SER A 196 12.02 -26.48 -17.96
N ARG A 197 11.93 -25.16 -18.17
CA ARG A 197 11.56 -24.50 -19.45
C ARG A 197 10.07 -24.57 -19.83
N ASP A 198 9.21 -25.03 -18.93
CA ASP A 198 7.75 -24.99 -19.08
C ASP A 198 7.10 -24.32 -17.86
N GLU A 199 5.78 -24.14 -17.90
CA GLU A 199 4.96 -23.48 -16.91
C GLU A 199 3.78 -24.37 -16.52
N TYR A 200 3.50 -24.45 -15.22
CA TYR A 200 2.47 -25.33 -14.67
C TYR A 200 1.50 -24.53 -13.81
N GLN A 201 0.20 -24.82 -13.91
CA GLN A 201 -0.80 -24.17 -13.08
C GLN A 201 -0.78 -24.77 -11.67
N LEU A 202 -0.43 -23.94 -10.69
CA LEU A 202 -0.50 -24.25 -9.27
C LEU A 202 -1.81 -23.80 -8.66
N THR A 203 -2.34 -24.63 -7.76
CA THR A 203 -3.34 -24.19 -6.78
C THR A 203 -2.63 -23.50 -5.62
N ALA A 204 -3.06 -22.28 -5.29
CA ALA A 204 -2.41 -21.37 -4.34
C ALA A 204 -3.45 -20.73 -3.39
N PRO A 205 -4.09 -21.49 -2.49
CA PRO A 205 -5.11 -20.94 -1.61
C PRO A 205 -4.54 -19.81 -0.74
N VAL A 206 -5.32 -18.75 -0.60
CA VAL A 206 -4.99 -17.60 0.27
C VAL A 206 -5.52 -17.92 1.66
N ARG A 207 -4.69 -17.80 2.70
CA ARG A 207 -5.11 -17.99 4.10
C ARG A 207 -4.21 -17.25 5.07
N ASN A 208 -4.54 -15.97 5.30
CA ASN A 208 -3.72 -15.09 6.10
C ASN A 208 -4.55 -14.48 7.23
N SER A 209 -3.95 -14.28 8.40
CA SER A 209 -4.64 -13.53 9.46
C SER A 209 -3.69 -12.77 10.36
N ALA A 210 -4.13 -11.61 10.83
CA ALA A 210 -3.48 -10.84 11.87
C ALA A 210 -4.48 -10.47 12.96
N ASN A 211 -4.06 -10.55 14.22
CA ASN A 211 -4.80 -10.10 15.39
C ASN A 211 -3.90 -9.19 16.21
N ASP A 212 -4.37 -8.00 16.56
CA ASP A 212 -3.62 -6.99 17.32
C ASP A 212 -4.41 -6.61 18.57
N TYR A 213 -3.80 -6.82 19.74
CA TYR A 213 -4.38 -6.50 21.04
C TYR A 213 -3.65 -5.31 21.63
N ARG A 214 -4.38 -4.30 22.08
CA ARG A 214 -3.87 -2.99 22.49
C ARG A 214 -4.40 -2.60 23.86
N VAL A 215 -3.53 -2.03 24.68
CA VAL A 215 -3.87 -1.36 25.94
C VAL A 215 -3.20 -0.01 25.94
N GLY A 216 -3.97 1.05 26.18
CA GLY A 216 -3.48 2.42 26.17
C GLY A 216 -3.94 3.21 27.39
N PHE A 217 -3.11 4.17 27.79
CA PHE A 217 -3.36 5.06 28.91
C PHE A 217 -3.11 6.49 28.45
N ASP A 218 -4.10 7.36 28.61
CA ASP A 218 -3.93 8.80 28.41
C ASP A 218 -4.02 9.47 29.77
N ALA A 219 -3.05 10.32 30.09
CA ALA A 219 -3.01 11.02 31.37
C ALA A 219 -2.54 12.46 31.22
N ARG A 220 -3.01 13.33 32.11
CA ARG A 220 -2.50 14.69 32.24
C ARG A 220 -1.83 14.85 33.60
N ALA A 221 -0.51 14.99 33.60
CA ALA A 221 0.30 15.08 34.82
C ALA A 221 1.37 16.17 34.69
N ILE A 222 1.49 17.04 35.70
CA ILE A 222 2.52 18.10 35.76
C ILE A 222 2.54 18.96 34.48
N GLY A 223 1.37 19.24 33.89
CA GLY A 223 1.22 19.99 32.65
C GLY A 223 1.56 19.25 31.35
N PHE A 224 2.01 18.00 31.41
CA PHE A 224 2.19 17.13 30.25
C PHE A 224 0.90 16.38 29.91
N ASN A 225 0.61 16.26 28.63
CA ASN A 225 -0.29 15.24 28.09
C ASN A 225 0.57 14.03 27.73
N ILE A 226 0.29 12.90 28.38
CA ILE A 226 1.02 11.65 28.27
C ILE A 226 0.09 10.63 27.64
N SER A 227 0.53 9.97 26.58
CA SER A 227 -0.18 8.82 25.98
C SER A 227 0.77 7.64 25.88
N VAL A 228 0.41 6.54 26.52
CA VAL A 228 1.16 5.28 26.49
C VAL A 228 0.29 4.26 25.78
N LEU A 229 0.80 3.62 24.73
CA LEU A 229 0.12 2.55 24.01
C LEU A 229 1.03 1.32 24.00
N MET A 230 0.55 0.22 24.52
CA MET A 230 1.23 -1.08 24.46
C MET A 230 0.36 -2.05 23.67
N GLY A 231 1.00 -2.95 22.94
CA GLY A 231 0.25 -3.93 22.18
C GLY A 231 1.05 -5.16 21.79
N LYS A 232 0.31 -6.18 21.37
CA LYS A 232 0.86 -7.41 20.86
C LYS A 232 0.07 -7.87 19.66
N ARG A 233 0.77 -7.94 18.53
CA ARG A 233 0.22 -8.42 17.26
C ARG A 233 0.72 -9.83 16.97
N TYR A 234 -0.20 -10.68 16.54
CA TYR A 234 0.09 -12.01 16.00
C TYR A 234 -0.29 -12.02 14.53
N PHE A 235 0.56 -12.61 13.70
CA PHE A 235 0.33 -12.81 12.28
C PHE A 235 0.57 -14.27 11.93
N LYS A 236 -0.28 -14.81 11.06
CA LYS A 236 -0.06 -16.09 10.41
C LYS A 236 -0.29 -15.94 8.91
N ASP A 237 0.58 -16.59 8.17
CA ASP A 237 0.48 -16.84 6.74
C ASP A 237 0.54 -18.34 6.55
N ASP A 238 -0.48 -18.93 5.93
CA ASP A 238 -0.56 -20.36 5.62
C ASP A 238 -0.41 -20.56 4.11
N MET A 239 0.64 -19.96 3.54
CA MET A 239 0.92 -20.05 2.11
C MET A 239 1.27 -21.48 1.70
N THR A 240 0.49 -22.03 0.79
CA THR A 240 0.69 -23.35 0.20
C THR A 240 0.46 -23.26 -1.29
N TYR A 241 1.29 -23.96 -2.06
CA TYR A 241 1.14 -24.13 -3.49
C TYR A 241 1.20 -25.61 -3.82
N TYR A 242 0.30 -26.11 -4.66
CA TYR A 242 0.34 -27.52 -5.01
C TYR A 242 -0.27 -27.84 -6.37
N ILE A 243 0.20 -28.96 -6.92
CA ILE A 243 -0.40 -29.70 -8.02
C ILE A 243 -0.74 -31.08 -7.45
N PRO A 244 -2.04 -31.40 -7.27
CA PRO A 244 -2.45 -32.66 -6.68
C PRO A 244 -2.42 -33.84 -7.66
N THR A 245 -2.38 -33.56 -8.96
CA THR A 245 -2.49 -34.54 -10.06
C THR A 245 -1.55 -34.18 -11.19
N PHE A 246 -1.15 -35.17 -11.99
CA PHE A 246 -0.33 -34.99 -13.18
C PHE A 246 -0.67 -33.73 -14.01
N GLN A 247 0.35 -32.96 -14.40
CA GLN A 247 0.27 -31.88 -15.38
C GLN A 247 1.41 -31.98 -16.40
N ALA A 248 1.04 -31.92 -17.69
CA ALA A 248 1.97 -32.03 -18.81
C ALA A 248 2.78 -30.74 -19.09
N GLY A 249 2.35 -29.58 -18.57
CA GLY A 249 2.93 -28.28 -18.91
C GLY A 249 2.06 -27.49 -19.88
N ASN A 250 2.43 -26.24 -20.12
CA ASN A 250 1.72 -25.32 -21.01
C ASN A 250 2.20 -25.43 -22.46
N ASP A 251 3.46 -25.79 -22.69
CA ASP A 251 4.01 -25.99 -24.02
C ASP A 251 3.90 -27.46 -24.44
N PRO A 252 3.02 -27.81 -25.40
CA PRO A 252 2.85 -29.20 -25.83
C PRO A 252 4.08 -29.78 -26.54
N ASN A 253 5.07 -28.94 -26.93
CA ASN A 253 6.31 -29.40 -27.56
C ASN A 253 7.41 -29.75 -26.55
N ASN A 254 7.18 -29.44 -25.27
CA ASN A 254 8.11 -29.70 -24.19
C ASN A 254 7.85 -31.09 -23.58
N THR A 255 8.94 -31.75 -23.19
CA THR A 255 8.91 -33.04 -22.48
C THR A 255 8.85 -32.98 -20.95
N PRO A 256 9.25 -31.88 -20.27
CA PRO A 256 9.02 -31.70 -18.84
C PRO A 256 7.57 -31.90 -18.42
N GLN A 257 7.35 -32.61 -17.32
CA GLN A 257 6.02 -32.81 -16.75
C GLN A 257 6.11 -32.90 -15.23
N LEU A 258 5.03 -32.54 -14.53
CA LEU A 258 4.94 -32.65 -13.07
C LEU A 258 3.91 -33.70 -12.69
N ASN A 259 4.34 -34.74 -11.97
CA ASN A 259 3.45 -35.74 -11.40
C ASN A 259 2.80 -35.22 -10.11
N SER A 260 3.59 -34.51 -9.29
CA SER A 260 3.10 -33.83 -8.10
C SER A 260 3.99 -32.63 -7.77
N PHE A 261 3.41 -31.62 -7.15
CA PHE A 261 4.12 -30.48 -6.59
C PHE A 261 3.46 -30.07 -5.28
N LEU A 262 4.25 -29.80 -4.26
CA LEU A 262 3.79 -29.23 -2.99
C LEU A 262 4.87 -28.29 -2.48
N ARG A 263 4.52 -27.02 -2.25
CA ARG A 263 5.34 -26.02 -1.58
C ARG A 263 4.54 -25.43 -0.44
N GLU A 264 4.99 -25.63 0.79
CA GLU A 264 4.43 -25.05 2.00
C GLU A 264 5.41 -24.02 2.56
N MET A 265 4.89 -22.84 2.84
CA MET A 265 5.67 -21.69 3.31
C MET A 265 5.00 -21.01 4.51
N PRO A 266 4.57 -21.76 5.54
CA PRO A 266 3.88 -21.16 6.67
C PRO A 266 4.80 -20.21 7.43
N SER A 267 4.28 -19.01 7.70
CA SER A 267 4.94 -18.00 8.51
C SER A 267 4.12 -17.69 9.75
N ARG A 268 4.80 -17.53 10.88
CA ARG A 268 4.21 -17.14 12.18
C ARG A 268 4.98 -15.95 12.73
N GLY A 269 4.32 -14.80 12.77
CA GLY A 269 4.86 -13.57 13.29
C GLY A 269 4.23 -13.20 14.63
N ARG A 270 5.04 -12.66 15.54
CA ARG A 270 4.57 -11.93 16.73
C ARG A 270 5.33 -10.63 16.87
N VAL A 271 4.64 -9.56 17.23
CA VAL A 271 5.23 -8.24 17.44
C VAL A 271 4.70 -7.68 18.75
N GLY A 272 5.57 -7.54 19.74
CA GLY A 272 5.28 -6.75 20.94
C GLY A 272 5.73 -5.32 20.71
N TYR A 273 4.94 -4.32 21.09
CA TYR A 273 5.32 -2.92 20.94
C TYR A 273 4.82 -2.06 22.10
N ALA A 274 5.56 -0.98 22.35
CA ALA A 274 5.19 0.07 23.29
C ALA A 274 5.54 1.43 22.68
N GLN A 275 4.59 2.35 22.75
CA GLN A 275 4.73 3.73 22.30
C GLN A 275 4.42 4.66 23.46
N VAL A 276 5.24 5.69 23.62
CA VAL A 276 5.00 6.78 24.55
C VAL A 276 5.02 8.09 23.77
N THR A 277 4.00 8.92 23.98
CA THR A 277 3.90 10.26 23.42
C THR A 277 3.72 11.25 24.56
N LEU A 278 4.49 12.33 24.52
CA LEU A 278 4.49 13.41 25.49
C LEU A 278 4.27 14.72 24.73
N SER A 279 3.41 15.59 25.24
CA SER A 279 3.32 16.97 24.75
C SER A 279 3.07 17.94 25.89
N ARG A 280 3.66 19.13 25.80
CA ARG A 280 3.46 20.20 26.77
C ARG A 280 3.78 21.55 26.16
N LYS A 281 2.88 22.51 26.41
CA LYS A 281 3.12 23.92 26.16
C LYS A 281 3.60 24.61 27.44
N PHE A 282 4.76 25.24 27.40
CA PHE A 282 5.35 26.02 28.48
C PHE A 282 5.03 27.50 28.28
N GLY A 283 3.90 27.94 28.85
CA GLY A 283 3.43 29.31 28.70
C GLY A 283 3.25 29.70 27.22
N LYS A 284 3.74 30.88 26.84
CA LYS A 284 3.73 31.35 25.45
C LYS A 284 5.09 31.19 24.75
N TRP A 285 6.13 30.79 25.46
CA TRP A 285 7.52 30.87 24.99
C TRP A 285 8.07 29.55 24.47
N MET A 286 7.48 28.39 24.84
CA MET A 286 7.96 27.09 24.33
C MET A 286 6.84 26.06 24.19
N ASP A 287 6.97 25.23 23.16
CA ASP A 287 6.18 24.01 22.94
C ASP A 287 7.13 22.81 22.82
N PHE A 288 6.76 21.71 23.46
CA PHE A 288 7.50 20.45 23.44
C PHE A 288 6.59 19.32 23.02
N THR A 289 7.06 18.48 22.10
CA THR A 289 6.41 17.22 21.73
C THR A 289 7.46 16.14 21.56
N GLY A 290 7.26 14.98 22.18
CA GLY A 290 8.12 13.81 22.06
C GLY A 290 7.31 12.56 21.78
N SER A 291 7.83 11.67 20.96
CA SER A 291 7.28 10.33 20.73
C SER A 291 8.39 9.32 20.61
N ILE A 292 8.24 8.17 21.25
CA ILE A 292 9.13 7.02 21.11
C ILE A 292 8.30 5.77 20.96
N ILE A 293 8.71 4.88 20.06
CA ILE A 293 8.15 3.54 19.89
C ILE A 293 9.27 2.52 19.89
N HIS A 294 9.09 1.47 20.68
CA HIS A 294 9.92 0.28 20.65
C HIS A 294 9.07 -0.90 20.21
N SER A 295 9.60 -1.75 19.35
CA SER A 295 8.95 -2.99 18.93
C SER A 295 9.94 -4.14 18.84
N ASP A 296 9.53 -5.31 19.29
CA ASP A 296 10.24 -6.57 19.15
C ASP A 296 9.41 -7.51 18.27
N ALA A 297 9.85 -7.69 17.03
CA ALA A 297 9.21 -8.59 16.08
C ALA A 297 9.99 -9.90 15.99
N ILE A 298 9.29 -11.04 16.07
CA ILE A 298 9.84 -12.37 15.85
C ILE A 298 8.99 -13.05 14.78
N THR A 299 9.64 -13.58 13.76
CA THR A 299 9.02 -14.37 12.69
C THR A 299 9.68 -15.72 12.62
N ARG A 300 8.88 -16.77 12.67
CA ARG A 300 9.29 -18.14 12.36
C ARG A 300 8.75 -18.50 10.99
N PHE A 301 9.61 -19.07 10.17
CA PHE A 301 9.29 -19.45 8.82
C PHE A 301 9.80 -20.86 8.56
N ASN A 302 8.93 -21.70 8.00
CA ASN A 302 9.32 -22.99 7.49
C ASN A 302 9.01 -23.01 5.99
N PHE A 303 9.94 -23.58 5.21
CA PHE A 303 9.77 -23.89 3.81
C PHE A 303 9.84 -25.41 3.66
N PHE A 304 8.90 -25.97 2.95
CA PHE A 304 8.96 -27.35 2.48
C PHE A 304 8.51 -27.35 1.03
N GLU A 305 9.37 -27.80 0.13
CA GLU A 305 9.01 -28.05 -1.25
C GLU A 305 9.30 -29.49 -1.59
N ARG A 306 8.37 -30.12 -2.30
CA ARG A 306 8.52 -31.45 -2.87
C ARG A 306 7.94 -31.48 -4.27
N LEU A 307 8.70 -32.03 -5.20
CA LEU A 307 8.32 -32.18 -6.60
C LEU A 307 8.69 -33.58 -7.08
N THR A 308 7.84 -34.14 -7.95
CA THR A 308 8.13 -35.35 -8.73
C THR A 308 7.65 -35.14 -10.15
N GLY A 309 8.35 -35.71 -11.14
CA GLY A 309 8.05 -35.43 -12.54
C GLY A 309 9.16 -35.82 -13.50
N LYS A 310 9.34 -35.03 -14.55
CA LYS A 310 10.39 -35.19 -15.56
C LYS A 310 10.99 -33.82 -15.87
N GLU A 311 12.31 -33.75 -16.01
CA GLU A 311 13.02 -32.52 -16.40
C GLU A 311 13.28 -32.45 -17.92
N TYR A 312 13.69 -31.28 -18.42
CA TYR A 312 13.91 -31.02 -19.86
C TYR A 312 15.01 -31.89 -20.47
N THR A 313 15.92 -32.40 -19.64
CA THR A 313 16.99 -33.34 -20.04
C THR A 313 16.46 -34.75 -20.31
N GLY A 314 15.17 -35.01 -20.04
CA GLY A 314 14.54 -36.30 -20.20
C GLY A 314 14.63 -37.22 -18.98
N ASN A 315 15.36 -36.82 -17.92
CA ASN A 315 15.43 -37.60 -16.69
C ASN A 315 14.12 -37.49 -15.90
N ASN A 316 13.73 -38.58 -15.25
CA ASN A 316 12.62 -38.61 -14.32
C ASN A 316 13.10 -38.15 -12.95
N ILE A 317 12.38 -37.22 -12.32
CA ILE A 317 12.57 -36.81 -10.93
C ILE A 317 11.71 -37.70 -10.05
N THR A 318 12.36 -38.63 -9.35
CA THR A 318 11.72 -39.48 -8.34
C THR A 318 11.41 -38.68 -7.08
N LEU A 319 12.29 -37.75 -6.71
CA LEU A 319 12.10 -36.83 -5.59
C LEU A 319 13.02 -35.62 -5.74
N ASP A 320 12.46 -34.42 -5.80
CA ASP A 320 13.17 -33.18 -5.50
C ASP A 320 12.54 -32.58 -4.24
N GLN A 321 13.35 -32.33 -3.21
CA GLN A 321 12.85 -31.89 -1.92
C GLN A 321 13.77 -30.87 -1.26
N SER A 322 13.24 -29.69 -1.01
CA SER A 322 13.90 -28.60 -0.31
C SER A 322 13.20 -28.29 1.02
N LYS A 323 13.99 -28.09 2.08
CA LYS A 323 13.54 -27.76 3.43
C LYS A 323 14.31 -26.56 3.94
N VAL A 324 13.58 -25.58 4.50
CA VAL A 324 14.19 -24.46 5.22
C VAL A 324 13.50 -24.28 6.55
N ALA A 325 14.27 -24.18 7.62
CA ALA A 325 13.77 -23.73 8.92
C ALA A 325 14.50 -22.45 9.31
N SER A 326 13.74 -21.41 9.63
CA SER A 326 14.29 -20.10 9.97
C SER A 326 13.52 -19.42 11.09
N GLU A 327 14.26 -18.78 12.00
CA GLU A 327 13.74 -17.79 12.92
C GLU A 327 14.47 -16.46 12.67
N SER A 328 13.70 -15.37 12.61
CA SER A 328 14.24 -14.03 12.50
C SER A 328 13.64 -13.13 13.58
N LYS A 329 14.49 -12.31 14.17
CA LYS A 329 14.14 -11.34 15.21
C LYS A 329 14.54 -9.94 14.76
N ARG A 330 13.63 -8.98 14.89
CA ARG A 330 13.81 -7.58 14.55
C ARG A 330 13.40 -6.64 15.70
N PRO A 331 14.24 -6.43 16.73
CA PRO A 331 14.07 -5.29 17.62
C PRO A 331 14.26 -3.98 16.84
N SER A 332 13.41 -3.00 17.12
CA SER A 332 13.49 -1.66 16.51
C SER A 332 13.05 -0.60 17.50
N GLY A 333 13.73 0.54 17.48
CA GLY A 333 13.37 1.74 18.23
C GLY A 333 13.34 2.94 17.30
N MET A 334 12.27 3.73 17.37
CA MET A 334 12.16 5.00 16.65
C MET A 334 11.67 6.07 17.62
N GLY A 335 12.19 7.28 17.50
CA GLY A 335 11.66 8.41 18.23
C GLY A 335 11.83 9.73 17.50
N ASN A 336 10.95 10.66 17.84
CA ASN A 336 10.96 12.04 17.35
C ASN A 336 10.71 12.97 18.53
N PHE A 337 11.59 13.96 18.71
CA PHE A 337 11.51 14.99 19.74
C PHE A 337 11.55 16.34 19.07
N GLY A 338 10.61 17.21 19.41
CA GLY A 338 10.46 18.54 18.86
C GLY A 338 10.37 19.56 19.99
N VAL A 339 11.15 20.64 19.88
CA VAL A 339 11.04 21.82 20.72
C VAL A 339 10.86 23.02 19.81
N THR A 340 9.84 23.84 20.06
CA THR A 340 9.67 25.13 19.40
C THR A 340 9.75 26.22 20.45
N VAL A 341 10.70 27.14 20.32
CA VAL A 341 10.86 28.32 21.17
C VAL A 341 10.37 29.56 20.43
N TYR A 342 9.44 30.28 21.02
CA TYR A 342 8.92 31.56 20.55
C TYR A 342 9.76 32.68 21.16
N LEU A 343 10.84 33.07 20.48
CA LEU A 343 11.76 34.12 20.94
C LEU A 343 11.08 35.49 20.98
N THR A 344 10.19 35.76 20.02
CA THR A 344 9.31 36.95 19.97
C THR A 344 7.98 36.59 19.32
N ASP A 345 7.03 37.53 19.24
CA ASP A 345 5.78 37.36 18.48
C ASP A 345 5.99 37.20 16.95
N LYS A 346 7.22 37.46 16.47
CA LYS A 346 7.58 37.37 15.04
C LYS A 346 8.62 36.29 14.73
N LEU A 347 9.38 35.83 15.72
CA LEU A 347 10.49 34.89 15.54
C LEU A 347 10.27 33.64 16.40
N SER A 348 10.23 32.48 15.76
CA SER A 348 10.30 31.19 16.43
C SER A 348 11.44 30.35 15.88
N VAL A 349 12.05 29.54 16.73
CA VAL A 349 13.06 28.55 16.37
C VAL A 349 12.55 27.19 16.80
N SER A 350 12.60 26.22 15.90
CA SER A 350 12.25 24.84 16.18
C SER A 350 13.44 23.91 15.95
N ASP A 351 13.59 22.93 16.83
CA ASP A 351 14.50 21.82 16.68
C ASP A 351 13.70 20.52 16.67
N VAL A 352 13.96 19.66 15.69
CA VAL A 352 13.38 18.32 15.61
C VAL A 352 14.50 17.30 15.51
N PHE A 353 14.69 16.54 16.58
CA PHE A 353 15.58 15.39 16.62
C PHE A 353 14.81 14.09 16.36
N ARG A 354 15.34 13.26 15.47
CA ARG A 354 14.79 11.95 15.12
C ARG A 354 15.87 10.90 15.24
N PHE A 355 15.51 9.74 15.80
CA PHE A 355 16.35 8.56 15.72
C PHE A 355 15.53 7.38 15.22
N ASN A 356 16.19 6.48 14.50
CA ASN A 356 15.61 5.21 14.08
C ASN A 356 16.72 4.17 14.10
N ASN A 357 16.48 3.09 14.82
CA ASN A 357 17.35 1.93 14.82
C ASN A 357 16.53 0.66 14.64
N PHE A 358 17.17 -0.32 14.01
CA PHE A 358 16.71 -1.70 14.08
C PHE A 358 17.90 -2.63 13.89
N ARG A 359 17.75 -3.81 14.45
CA ARG A 359 18.64 -4.93 14.17
C ARG A 359 17.79 -6.07 13.68
N ILE A 360 18.16 -6.72 12.59
CA ILE A 360 17.57 -7.99 12.14
C ILE A 360 18.61 -9.05 12.40
N ASN A 361 18.28 -10.09 13.13
CA ASN A 361 19.09 -11.29 13.23
C ASN A 361 18.23 -12.46 12.78
N GLY A 362 18.76 -13.33 11.94
CA GLY A 362 18.07 -14.55 11.59
C GLY A 362 19.04 -15.66 11.27
N ASN A 363 18.56 -16.89 11.41
CA ASN A 363 19.26 -18.08 10.99
C ASN A 363 18.44 -18.80 9.91
N GLU A 364 19.11 -19.60 9.11
CA GLU A 364 18.52 -20.40 8.06
C GLU A 364 19.24 -21.74 8.04
N VAL A 365 18.49 -22.82 8.27
CA VAL A 365 18.97 -24.18 8.04
C VAL A 365 18.32 -24.67 6.78
N PHE A 366 19.12 -24.83 5.72
CA PHE A 366 18.69 -25.29 4.41
C PHE A 366 19.14 -26.73 4.19
N SER A 367 18.25 -27.54 3.64
CA SER A 367 18.56 -28.89 3.17
C SER A 367 17.81 -29.17 1.87
N ASN A 368 18.52 -29.68 0.87
CA ASN A 368 17.95 -30.08 -0.41
C ASN A 368 18.43 -31.47 -0.82
N SER A 369 17.53 -32.25 -1.39
CA SER A 369 17.82 -33.58 -1.92
C SER A 369 17.10 -33.81 -3.24
N LEU A 370 17.86 -34.12 -4.29
CA LEU A 370 17.36 -34.40 -5.63
C LEU A 370 17.78 -35.82 -6.06
N PHE A 371 16.79 -36.65 -6.33
CA PHE A 371 16.90 -38.03 -6.80
C PHE A 371 16.27 -38.15 -8.19
N ARG A 372 17.05 -38.68 -9.13
CA ARG A 372 16.66 -38.78 -10.54
C ARG A 372 16.94 -40.16 -11.10
N THR A 373 16.15 -40.57 -12.07
CA THR A 373 16.37 -41.78 -12.85
C THR A 373 16.31 -41.46 -14.33
N ARG A 374 16.87 -42.32 -15.16
CA ARG A 374 16.82 -42.22 -16.61
C ARG A 374 16.41 -43.56 -17.19
N GLU A 375 15.46 -43.52 -18.12
CA GLU A 375 15.12 -44.70 -18.91
C GLU A 375 16.19 -44.95 -19.96
N THR A 376 16.67 -46.18 -20.03
CA THR A 376 17.68 -46.64 -21.00
C THR A 376 17.19 -47.93 -21.65
N PHE A 377 17.87 -48.37 -22.71
CA PHE A 377 17.56 -49.65 -23.36
C PHE A 377 17.61 -50.85 -22.39
N PHE A 378 18.43 -50.78 -21.33
CA PHE A 378 18.56 -51.83 -20.32
C PHE A 378 17.62 -51.65 -19.12
N GLY A 379 16.65 -50.72 -19.19
CA GLY A 379 15.72 -50.41 -18.11
C GLY A 379 16.01 -49.08 -17.40
N ILE A 380 15.49 -48.93 -16.18
CA ILE A 380 15.61 -47.71 -15.36
C ILE A 380 16.99 -47.69 -14.71
N THR A 381 17.77 -46.63 -14.96
CA THR A 381 19.06 -46.37 -14.30
C THR A 381 18.93 -45.23 -13.30
N GLU A 382 19.38 -45.41 -12.07
CA GLU A 382 19.45 -44.34 -11.07
C GLU A 382 20.64 -43.41 -11.34
N LEU A 383 20.43 -42.09 -11.24
CA LEU A 383 21.49 -41.09 -11.35
C LEU A 383 22.03 -40.75 -9.95
N PRO A 384 23.29 -40.29 -9.82
CA PRO A 384 23.83 -39.87 -8.55
C PRO A 384 22.95 -38.83 -7.86
N PRO A 385 22.64 -38.99 -6.55
CA PRO A 385 21.83 -38.03 -5.81
C PRO A 385 22.59 -36.71 -5.68
N LEU A 386 21.86 -35.60 -5.77
CA LEU A 386 22.38 -34.26 -5.49
C LEU A 386 21.82 -33.79 -4.16
N ILE A 387 22.70 -33.65 -3.16
CA ILE A 387 22.33 -33.23 -1.81
C ILE A 387 23.08 -31.94 -1.49
N THR A 388 22.39 -30.98 -0.87
CA THR A 388 22.99 -29.70 -0.49
C THR A 388 22.42 -29.25 0.85
N ASP A 389 23.28 -29.13 1.85
CA ASP A 389 22.93 -28.64 3.18
C ASP A 389 23.81 -27.45 3.53
N PHE A 390 23.22 -26.41 4.12
CA PHE A 390 23.99 -25.32 4.69
C PHE A 390 23.26 -24.65 5.86
N LEU A 391 24.05 -24.07 6.74
CA LEU A 391 23.59 -23.15 7.78
C LEU A 391 24.04 -21.74 7.41
N SER A 392 23.11 -20.79 7.46
CA SER A 392 23.38 -19.37 7.28
C SER A 392 22.86 -18.60 8.49
N ILE A 393 23.66 -17.67 9.02
CA ILE A 393 23.24 -16.71 10.04
C ILE A 393 23.49 -15.32 9.49
N ARG A 394 22.47 -14.47 9.51
CA ARG A 394 22.55 -13.09 8.99
C ARG A 394 22.19 -12.10 10.09
N SER A 395 22.90 -10.98 10.09
CA SER A 395 22.64 -9.84 10.95
C SER A 395 22.68 -8.56 10.13
N ILE A 396 21.66 -7.72 10.27
CA ILE A 396 21.62 -6.37 9.68
C ILE A 396 21.39 -5.39 10.81
N ASN A 397 22.30 -4.44 10.99
CA ASN A 397 22.21 -3.40 12.02
C ASN A 397 22.08 -2.05 11.34
N TYR A 398 21.00 -1.34 11.62
CA TYR A 398 20.70 -0.03 11.06
C TYR A 398 20.58 1.01 12.17
N ARG A 399 21.18 2.18 11.95
CA ARG A 399 21.03 3.36 12.81
C ARG A 399 20.93 4.62 11.96
N LEU A 400 20.01 5.49 12.32
CA LEU A 400 19.81 6.82 11.76
C LEU A 400 19.64 7.82 12.90
N PHE A 401 20.39 8.90 12.83
CA PHE A 401 20.17 10.12 13.59
C PHE A 401 19.92 11.26 12.62
N GLN A 402 18.90 12.06 12.88
CA GLN A 402 18.59 13.25 12.10
C GLN A 402 18.24 14.38 13.05
N ASN A 403 18.83 15.54 12.84
CA ASN A 403 18.49 16.77 13.55
C ASN A 403 18.10 17.82 12.53
N THR A 404 17.03 18.58 12.78
CA THR A 404 16.57 19.66 11.89
C THR A 404 16.27 20.88 12.74
N VAL A 405 17.05 21.94 12.55
CA VAL A 405 16.84 23.25 13.16
C VAL A 405 16.23 24.17 12.11
N GLU A 406 15.15 24.86 12.43
CA GLU A 406 14.48 25.80 11.53
C GLU A 406 14.09 27.06 12.29
N ALA A 407 14.36 28.23 11.70
CA ALA A 407 13.95 29.53 12.20
C ALA A 407 12.87 30.11 11.28
N ASP A 408 11.75 30.48 11.88
CA ASP A 408 10.61 31.12 11.22
C ASP A 408 10.55 32.58 11.60
N TYR A 409 10.51 33.48 10.61
CA TYR A 409 10.36 34.91 10.83
C TYR A 409 9.16 35.50 10.08
N LYS A 410 8.28 36.16 10.83
CA LYS A 410 7.10 36.88 10.33
C LYS A 410 7.42 38.36 10.15
N PHE A 411 7.85 38.73 8.94
CA PHE A 411 8.10 40.13 8.57
C PHE A 411 6.82 40.98 8.65
N SER A 412 5.69 40.44 8.16
CA SER A 412 4.37 41.08 8.22
C SER A 412 3.26 40.02 8.25
N PRO A 413 1.99 40.38 8.47
CA PRO A 413 0.88 39.45 8.28
C PRO A 413 0.78 38.85 6.87
N LYS A 414 1.40 39.50 5.87
CA LYS A 414 1.40 39.08 4.47
C LYS A 414 2.69 38.35 4.05
N LEU A 415 3.76 38.39 4.83
CA LEU A 415 5.05 37.82 4.45
C LEU A 415 5.71 37.12 5.65
N MET A 416 6.02 35.85 5.47
CA MET A 416 6.75 35.00 6.41
C MET A 416 7.82 34.23 5.63
N ALA A 417 9.01 34.09 6.19
CA ALA A 417 10.05 33.22 5.65
C ALA A 417 10.59 32.28 6.72
N HIS A 418 11.15 31.17 6.28
CA HIS A 418 11.85 30.21 7.12
C HIS A 418 13.19 29.86 6.51
N ALA A 419 14.16 29.56 7.36
CA ALA A 419 15.46 29.03 6.98
C ALA A 419 15.86 27.97 8.00
N GLY A 420 16.46 26.89 7.53
CA GLY A 420 16.80 25.76 8.38
C GLY A 420 17.98 24.95 7.88
N TYR A 421 18.44 24.08 8.75
CA TYR A 421 19.54 23.17 8.50
C TYR A 421 19.19 21.79 9.06
N ARG A 422 19.45 20.76 8.26
CA ARG A 422 19.24 19.37 8.62
C ARG A 422 20.53 18.60 8.48
N TYR A 423 20.93 17.94 9.57
CA TYR A 423 22.02 16.98 9.60
C TYR A 423 21.47 15.57 9.74
N THR A 424 22.01 14.63 8.97
CA THR A 424 21.64 13.22 9.01
C THR A 424 22.89 12.36 9.08
N ASN A 425 22.97 11.43 10.03
CA ASN A 425 24.00 10.39 10.09
C ASN A 425 23.33 9.02 10.05
N ARG A 426 23.71 8.19 9.08
CA ARG A 426 23.19 6.84 8.89
C ARG A 426 24.34 5.83 8.87
N ARG A 427 24.14 4.70 9.54
CA ARG A 427 25.09 3.58 9.57
C ARG A 427 24.34 2.27 9.34
N LEU A 428 24.89 1.42 8.47
CA LEU A 428 24.41 0.08 8.16
C LEU A 428 25.58 -0.89 8.31
N ILE A 429 25.38 -1.97 9.06
CA ILE A 429 26.34 -3.08 9.14
C ILE A 429 25.58 -4.34 8.76
N GLU A 430 26.09 -5.04 7.75
CA GLU A 430 25.65 -6.38 7.39
C GLU A 430 26.73 -7.38 7.84
N GLY A 431 26.29 -8.44 8.49
CA GLY A 431 27.13 -9.56 8.86
C GLY A 431 26.46 -10.86 8.44
N ALA A 432 27.21 -11.74 7.81
CA ALA A 432 26.75 -13.06 7.44
C ALA A 432 27.78 -14.12 7.82
N PHE A 433 27.29 -15.25 8.28
CA PHE A 433 28.06 -16.45 8.55
C PHE A 433 27.46 -17.57 7.71
N TYR A 434 28.29 -18.21 6.89
CA TYR A 434 27.89 -19.36 6.08
C TYR A 434 28.72 -20.57 6.47
N GLN A 435 28.04 -21.67 6.79
CA GLN A 435 28.63 -22.97 7.04
C GLN A 435 28.08 -23.95 6.00
N GLY A 436 28.89 -24.20 4.97
CA GLY A 436 28.80 -25.36 4.08
C GLY A 436 29.98 -26.29 4.37
N THR A 437 30.85 -26.54 3.38
CA THR A 437 32.11 -27.29 3.56
C THR A 437 33.25 -26.46 4.19
N THR A 438 33.17 -25.12 4.14
CA THR A 438 34.14 -24.19 4.74
C THR A 438 33.40 -23.06 5.44
N LEU A 439 33.96 -22.57 6.55
CA LEU A 439 33.40 -21.45 7.32
C LEU A 439 33.83 -20.13 6.68
N THR A 440 32.85 -19.29 6.32
CA THR A 440 33.11 -17.94 5.80
C THR A 440 32.34 -16.90 6.62
N LEU A 441 33.07 -15.91 7.14
CA LEU A 441 32.51 -14.71 7.77
C LEU A 441 32.57 -13.56 6.78
N GLN A 442 31.42 -12.95 6.50
CA GLN A 442 31.33 -11.72 5.72
C GLN A 442 30.83 -10.61 6.64
N ARG A 443 31.49 -9.45 6.60
CA ARG A 443 31.07 -8.26 7.33
C ARG A 443 31.29 -7.04 6.45
N ASP A 444 30.20 -6.38 6.11
CA ASP A 444 30.19 -5.16 5.32
C ASP A 444 29.62 -4.01 6.16
N GLU A 445 30.23 -2.83 6.02
CA GLU A 445 29.82 -1.64 6.75
C GLU A 445 29.73 -0.45 5.79
N ALA A 446 28.64 0.30 5.92
CA ALA A 446 28.42 1.52 5.17
C ALA A 446 27.94 2.64 6.10
N THR A 447 28.51 3.82 5.91
CA THR A 447 28.14 5.04 6.63
C THR A 447 27.85 6.15 5.64
N ASN A 448 26.96 7.04 6.03
CA ASN A 448 26.63 8.24 5.25
C ASN A 448 26.20 9.37 6.18
N GLU A 449 26.77 10.53 5.93
CA GLU A 449 26.44 11.82 6.52
C GLU A 449 25.87 12.75 5.45
N THR A 450 24.80 13.45 5.78
CA THR A 450 24.14 14.39 4.87
C THR A 450 23.91 15.71 5.56
N HIS A 451 24.27 16.79 4.86
CA HIS A 451 24.08 18.17 5.27
C HIS A 451 23.10 18.82 4.32
N THR A 452 21.99 19.34 4.83
CA THR A 452 20.91 19.90 4.01
C THR A 452 20.51 21.28 4.50
N ALA A 453 20.61 22.28 3.63
CA ALA A 453 20.04 23.60 3.82
C ALA A 453 18.57 23.62 3.37
N LEU A 454 17.73 24.28 4.16
CA LEU A 454 16.30 24.46 3.92
C LEU A 454 16.00 25.96 3.90
N ALA A 455 15.19 26.42 2.96
CA ALA A 455 14.72 27.80 2.93
C ALA A 455 13.37 27.89 2.23
N GLY A 456 12.54 28.82 2.66
CA GLY A 456 11.25 29.02 2.03
C GLY A 456 10.53 30.26 2.51
N PHE A 457 9.43 30.58 1.84
CA PHE A 457 8.57 31.68 2.24
C PHE A 457 7.12 31.45 1.88
N LYS A 458 6.27 32.15 2.62
CA LYS A 458 4.86 32.33 2.32
C LYS A 458 4.58 33.81 2.17
N ALA A 459 4.06 34.18 1.01
CA ALA A 459 3.66 35.55 0.71
C ALA A 459 2.17 35.60 0.38
N THR A 460 1.51 36.68 0.78
CA THR A 460 0.14 37.04 0.38
C THR A 460 0.18 38.47 -0.16
N PRO A 461 0.73 38.70 -1.37
CA PRO A 461 0.91 40.05 -1.90
C PRO A 461 -0.41 40.81 -2.00
N PHE A 462 -1.47 40.11 -2.45
CA PHE A 462 -2.85 40.59 -2.50
C PHE A 462 -3.79 39.64 -1.76
N SER A 463 -4.96 40.11 -1.33
CA SER A 463 -5.96 39.27 -0.64
C SER A 463 -6.42 38.07 -1.49
N PHE A 464 -6.38 38.21 -2.81
CA PHE A 464 -6.71 37.16 -3.77
C PHE A 464 -5.53 36.25 -4.13
N TRP A 465 -4.29 36.53 -3.70
CA TRP A 465 -3.11 35.78 -4.14
C TRP A 465 -2.23 35.33 -2.98
N LYS A 466 -2.02 34.02 -2.86
CA LYS A 466 -1.08 33.42 -1.90
C LYS A 466 -0.02 32.62 -2.65
N VAL A 467 1.24 32.83 -2.30
CA VAL A 467 2.41 32.13 -2.85
C VAL A 467 3.13 31.41 -1.72
N TYR A 468 3.56 30.19 -2.00
CA TYR A 468 4.42 29.37 -1.16
C TYR A 468 5.62 28.97 -2.01
N PHE A 469 6.82 29.10 -1.44
CA PHE A 469 8.07 28.70 -2.04
C PHE A 469 8.86 27.92 -1.01
N ASP A 470 9.38 26.76 -1.38
CA ASP A 470 10.23 25.92 -0.55
C ASP A 470 11.41 25.44 -1.40
N ALA A 471 12.62 25.52 -0.85
CA ALA A 471 13.86 25.06 -1.45
C ALA A 471 14.65 24.21 -0.44
N GLU A 472 15.20 23.11 -0.92
CA GLU A 472 16.04 22.19 -0.17
C GLU A 472 17.27 21.90 -1.01
N HIS A 473 18.46 22.05 -0.43
CA HIS A 473 19.71 21.66 -1.05
C HIS A 473 20.51 20.84 -0.06
N GLY A 474 20.87 19.60 -0.39
CA GLY A 474 21.64 18.73 0.47
C GLY A 474 22.73 17.97 -0.25
N GLN A 475 23.79 17.68 0.48
CA GLN A 475 24.95 16.94 0.02
C GLN A 475 25.25 15.80 0.98
N ALA A 476 25.44 14.61 0.42
CA ALA A 476 25.88 13.41 1.10
C ALA A 476 27.38 13.17 0.85
N ASP A 477 28.09 12.69 1.87
CA ASP A 477 29.49 12.27 1.79
C ASP A 477 29.69 10.96 1.00
N ASN A 478 28.71 10.06 1.06
CA ASN A 478 28.73 8.72 0.53
C ASN A 478 27.29 8.22 0.25
N VAL A 479 27.16 7.11 -0.46
CA VAL A 479 25.86 6.50 -0.74
C VAL A 479 25.83 5.01 -0.45
N PHE A 480 24.67 4.46 -0.08
CA PHE A 480 24.55 3.04 0.28
C PHE A 480 24.43 2.15 -0.95
N VAL A 481 23.74 2.62 -2.00
CA VAL A 481 23.67 1.92 -3.29
C VAL A 481 24.16 2.83 -4.41
N ARG A 482 24.69 2.22 -5.48
CA ARG A 482 25.28 2.94 -6.63
C ARG A 482 24.33 3.90 -7.36
N ILE A 483 23.04 3.90 -7.03
CA ILE A 483 22.00 4.75 -7.64
C ILE A 483 21.44 5.81 -6.67
N ASP A 484 21.90 5.82 -5.41
CA ASP A 484 21.45 6.80 -4.42
C ASP A 484 21.98 8.20 -4.76
N ASN A 485 21.26 9.25 -4.39
CA ASN A 485 21.64 10.62 -4.75
C ASN A 485 22.72 11.13 -3.80
N TYR A 486 23.79 11.73 -4.36
CA TYR A 486 24.81 12.44 -3.58
C TYR A 486 24.40 13.89 -3.33
N ASN A 487 23.98 14.59 -4.39
CA ASN A 487 23.54 15.97 -4.31
C ASN A 487 22.05 16.03 -4.61
N VAL A 488 21.28 16.62 -3.70
CA VAL A 488 19.82 16.72 -3.76
C VAL A 488 19.45 18.20 -3.79
N THR A 489 18.77 18.66 -4.85
CA THR A 489 18.22 20.01 -4.90
C THR A 489 16.76 19.95 -5.30
N ASN A 490 15.87 20.28 -4.37
CA ASN A 490 14.43 20.29 -4.59
C ASN A 490 13.90 21.71 -4.45
N ILE A 491 13.12 22.18 -5.43
CA ILE A 491 12.41 23.46 -5.35
C ILE A 491 10.93 23.21 -5.61
N ARG A 492 10.08 23.80 -4.79
CA ARG A 492 8.62 23.76 -4.91
C ARG A 492 8.06 25.17 -4.85
N VAL A 493 7.14 25.48 -5.76
CA VAL A 493 6.37 26.71 -5.78
C VAL A 493 4.89 26.35 -5.87
N ARG A 494 4.06 26.94 -5.01
CA ARG A 494 2.60 26.82 -5.07
C ARG A 494 1.96 28.20 -5.06
N SER A 495 1.05 28.45 -5.99
CA SER A 495 0.31 29.72 -6.10
C SER A 495 -1.20 29.45 -6.09
N LEU A 496 -1.88 30.09 -5.14
CA LEU A 496 -3.33 30.05 -4.98
C LEU A 496 -3.91 31.43 -5.30
N LEU A 497 -4.65 31.52 -6.40
CA LEU A 497 -5.32 32.72 -6.87
C LEU A 497 -6.83 32.57 -6.67
N LYS A 498 -7.47 33.62 -6.14
CA LYS A 498 -8.92 33.74 -5.95
C LYS A 498 -9.42 35.06 -6.56
N PRO A 499 -9.30 35.23 -7.89
CA PRO A 499 -9.61 36.49 -8.56
C PRO A 499 -11.06 36.93 -8.34
N THR A 500 -11.99 35.97 -8.15
CA THR A 500 -13.39 36.22 -7.80
C THR A 500 -13.85 35.26 -6.69
N ARG A 501 -15.06 35.44 -6.15
CA ARG A 501 -15.64 34.53 -5.14
C ARG A 501 -16.02 33.15 -5.71
N ALA A 502 -16.26 33.07 -7.02
CA ALA A 502 -16.66 31.84 -7.70
C ALA A 502 -15.46 31.05 -8.28
N LEU A 503 -14.31 31.69 -8.44
CA LEU A 503 -13.14 31.08 -9.10
C LEU A 503 -11.96 30.99 -8.14
N THR A 504 -11.43 29.79 -7.97
CA THR A 504 -10.15 29.53 -7.30
C THR A 504 -9.24 28.77 -8.27
N ILE A 505 -8.06 29.31 -8.54
CA ILE A 505 -7.02 28.70 -9.36
C ILE A 505 -5.87 28.29 -8.43
N ASN A 506 -5.47 27.02 -8.46
CA ASN A 506 -4.35 26.50 -7.68
C ASN A 506 -3.31 25.92 -8.63
N THR A 507 -2.12 26.52 -8.68
CA THR A 507 -1.01 26.10 -9.53
C THR A 507 0.15 25.64 -8.65
N SER A 508 0.84 24.58 -9.08
CA SER A 508 2.00 24.04 -8.37
C SER A 508 3.08 23.67 -9.38
N PHE A 509 4.31 24.08 -9.10
CA PHE A 509 5.51 23.73 -9.84
C PHE A 509 6.50 23.07 -8.89
N MET A 510 7.15 22.00 -9.33
CA MET A 510 8.17 21.31 -8.55
C MET A 510 9.28 20.87 -9.49
N THR A 511 10.51 21.21 -9.15
CA THR A 511 11.71 20.71 -9.82
C THR A 511 12.59 19.97 -8.81
N ARG A 512 13.24 18.91 -9.27
CA ARG A 512 14.14 18.08 -8.47
C ARG A 512 15.37 17.78 -9.31
N HIS A 513 16.53 18.17 -8.83
CA HIS A 513 17.82 17.89 -9.43
C HIS A 513 18.64 17.08 -8.43
N ASN A 514 18.57 15.77 -8.60
CA ASN A 514 19.13 14.80 -7.68
C ASN A 514 20.11 13.92 -8.46
N ASN A 515 21.41 14.15 -8.25
CA ASN A 515 22.45 13.53 -9.06
C ASN A 515 23.27 12.54 -8.24
N ASN A 516 23.72 11.48 -8.91
CA ASN A 516 24.76 10.58 -8.42
C ASN A 516 25.99 10.69 -9.34
N PRO A 517 27.08 11.36 -8.92
CA PRO A 517 28.28 11.53 -9.73
C PRO A 517 29.08 10.24 -9.94
N ASN A 518 28.80 9.15 -9.19
CA ASN A 518 29.46 7.86 -9.34
C ASN A 518 28.80 6.93 -10.37
N LEU A 519 27.64 7.31 -10.91
CA LEU A 519 27.21 6.78 -12.19
C LEU A 519 28.02 7.51 -13.24
N GLN A 520 29.16 6.94 -13.65
CA GLN A 520 29.60 7.16 -15.02
C GLN A 520 28.39 6.81 -15.89
N GLN A 521 27.77 7.84 -16.48
CA GLN A 521 26.82 7.66 -17.57
C GLN A 521 27.55 6.84 -18.63
N VAL A 522 27.37 5.52 -18.59
CA VAL A 522 27.36 4.78 -19.84
C VAL A 522 26.17 5.36 -20.57
N ASP A 523 26.48 6.09 -21.63
CA ASP A 523 25.58 6.80 -22.52
C ASP A 523 24.72 5.80 -23.32
N THR A 524 24.04 4.90 -22.62
CA THR A 524 22.96 4.09 -23.16
C THR A 524 21.68 4.75 -22.71
N SER A 525 21.09 5.54 -23.61
CA SER A 525 19.68 5.93 -23.54
C SER A 525 18.87 4.78 -22.93
N PRO A 526 18.07 5.01 -21.87
CA PRO A 526 17.12 4.01 -21.45
C PRO A 526 16.18 3.77 -22.63
N LEU A 527 16.32 2.62 -23.29
CA LEU A 527 15.29 2.09 -24.16
C LEU A 527 14.02 2.01 -23.31
N ASN A 528 13.15 3.00 -23.50
CA ASN A 528 11.81 3.03 -22.94
C ASN A 528 11.10 1.77 -23.44
N PHE A 529 10.96 0.76 -22.58
CA PHE A 529 9.93 -0.25 -22.76
C PHE A 529 8.58 0.40 -22.44
N GLY A 530 8.06 1.15 -23.42
CA GLY A 530 6.84 1.93 -23.32
C GLY A 530 6.71 2.83 -24.54
N VAL A 531 6.00 2.33 -25.56
CA VAL A 531 5.46 3.00 -26.75
C VAL A 531 6.07 4.39 -27.04
N ASP A 532 7.17 4.40 -27.77
CA ASP A 532 7.74 5.64 -28.33
C ASP A 532 6.92 6.05 -29.56
N VAL A 533 5.94 6.93 -29.38
CA VAL A 533 5.22 7.54 -30.50
C VAL A 533 5.94 8.82 -30.91
N LYS A 534 7.01 8.67 -31.69
CA LYS A 534 7.54 9.78 -32.50
C LYS A 534 7.92 9.31 -33.91
N LYS A 535 7.09 9.79 -34.85
CA LYS A 535 7.31 9.94 -36.29
C LYS A 535 7.67 8.66 -37.05
N GLN A 536 6.65 8.13 -37.73
CA GLN A 536 6.80 7.25 -38.88
C GLN A 536 7.64 7.95 -39.96
N ASP A 537 8.81 7.40 -40.25
CA ASP A 537 9.34 7.38 -41.61
C ASP A 537 9.71 5.93 -41.94
N LEU A 538 9.06 5.46 -43.00
CA LEU A 538 8.99 4.09 -43.44
C LEU A 538 10.17 3.82 -44.38
N HIS A 539 11.14 2.99 -43.97
CA HIS A 539 12.05 2.34 -44.92
C HIS A 539 12.25 0.86 -44.59
N LEU A 540 11.72 0.03 -45.48
CA LEU A 540 11.96 -1.41 -45.61
C LEU A 540 13.45 -1.69 -45.81
N ILE A 541 14.05 -2.52 -44.95
CA ILE A 541 15.16 -3.41 -45.34
C ILE A 541 14.96 -4.78 -44.69
N ARG A 542 14.95 -5.80 -45.56
CA ARG A 542 14.89 -7.24 -45.32
C ARG A 542 16.33 -7.75 -45.09
N ARG A 543 16.60 -8.56 -44.05
CA ARG A 543 17.57 -9.68 -44.11
C ARG A 543 17.51 -10.56 -42.85
N LEU A 544 17.55 -11.86 -43.10
CA LEU A 544 17.77 -12.95 -42.14
C LEU A 544 19.24 -12.95 -41.66
N ASP A 545 19.52 -13.34 -40.42
CA ASP A 545 20.01 -14.70 -40.07
C ASP A 545 20.48 -14.83 -38.59
N ALA A 546 20.18 -16.02 -38.08
CA ALA A 546 20.61 -16.86 -36.94
C ALA A 546 21.73 -16.50 -35.92
N ALA A 547 21.53 -17.10 -34.72
CA ALA A 547 22.46 -17.54 -33.66
C ALA A 547 23.08 -16.46 -32.74
N GLY A 548 23.29 -16.63 -31.43
CA GLY A 548 23.11 -17.74 -30.47
C GLY A 548 23.76 -17.34 -29.13
N GLU A 549 23.22 -17.87 -28.00
CA GLU A 549 23.76 -17.89 -26.61
C GLU A 549 23.92 -16.52 -25.88
N ILE A 550 23.84 -16.33 -24.55
CA ILE A 550 24.03 -17.16 -23.34
C ILE A 550 23.07 -16.65 -22.23
N TYR A 551 22.46 -17.56 -21.48
CA TYR A 551 21.57 -17.28 -20.35
C TYR A 551 22.34 -16.88 -19.08
N HIS A 552 21.99 -15.71 -18.50
CA HIS A 552 22.22 -15.40 -17.09
C HIS A 552 20.88 -15.21 -16.39
N GLU A 553 20.57 -16.10 -15.45
CA GLU A 553 19.38 -16.07 -14.61
C GLU A 553 19.29 -14.77 -13.81
N ARG A 554 18.30 -13.93 -14.12
CA ARG A 554 17.84 -12.84 -13.27
C ARG A 554 16.53 -13.30 -12.62
N ARG A 555 16.63 -13.88 -11.41
CA ARG A 555 15.46 -14.23 -10.59
C ARG A 555 14.72 -12.95 -10.22
N ILE A 556 13.55 -12.74 -10.82
CA ILE A 556 12.60 -11.73 -10.38
C ILE A 556 11.77 -12.37 -9.27
N HIS A 557 12.13 -12.10 -8.03
CA HIS A 557 11.24 -12.35 -6.89
C HIS A 557 10.05 -11.36 -6.96
N PRO A 558 8.80 -11.82 -6.77
CA PRO A 558 7.70 -10.91 -6.48
C PRO A 558 7.91 -10.34 -5.06
N ASP A 559 8.18 -9.05 -5.01
CA ASP A 559 8.39 -8.25 -3.81
C ASP A 559 7.07 -8.11 -3.00
N PRO A 560 6.98 -8.59 -1.74
CA PRO A 560 5.76 -8.49 -0.93
C PRO A 560 5.58 -7.11 -0.26
N HIS A 561 6.40 -6.11 -0.57
CA HIS A 561 6.37 -4.80 0.08
C HIS A 561 5.72 -3.68 -0.75
N ARG A 562 4.41 -3.78 -1.02
CA ARG A 562 3.57 -2.60 -1.32
C ARG A 562 2.23 -2.63 -0.57
N LEU A 563 2.31 -2.48 0.74
CA LEU A 563 1.20 -1.98 1.56
C LEU A 563 1.66 -0.69 2.26
N ARG A 564 1.68 0.42 1.51
CA ARG A 564 1.64 1.76 2.10
C ARG A 564 0.20 2.20 2.18
N CYS A 565 -0.32 2.25 3.41
CA CYS A 565 -1.54 2.97 3.74
C CYS A 565 -1.31 4.46 3.46
N HIS A 566 -1.95 5.00 2.43
CA HIS A 566 -2.20 6.44 2.33
C HIS A 566 -3.63 6.73 2.78
N GLY A 567 -3.73 7.68 3.71
CA GLY A 567 -4.97 8.12 4.33
C GLY A 567 -5.83 8.98 3.40
N HIS A 568 -7.10 9.07 3.80
CA HIS A 568 -8.07 10.12 3.51
C HIS A 568 -7.95 10.84 2.16
N PHE A 569 -8.72 10.37 1.18
CA PHE A 569 -9.34 11.23 0.19
C PHE A 569 -10.82 10.82 0.02
N LEU A 570 -11.69 11.80 0.19
CA LEU A 570 -13.13 11.74 -0.04
C LEU A 570 -13.42 11.43 -1.52
N PRO A 571 -14.39 10.58 -1.88
CA PRO A 571 -14.85 10.50 -3.25
C PRO A 571 -15.85 11.65 -3.51
N GLN A 572 -15.54 12.50 -4.48
CA GLN A 572 -16.50 13.42 -5.06
C GLN A 572 -17.51 12.65 -5.91
N ARG A 573 -18.74 13.14 -5.83
CA ARG A 573 -19.97 12.69 -6.46
C ARG A 573 -19.89 12.75 -7.99
N THR A 574 -20.60 11.79 -8.58
CA THR A 574 -21.15 11.71 -9.93
C THR A 574 -21.83 13.00 -10.40
N GLU A 575 -21.67 13.30 -11.70
CA GLU A 575 -22.70 13.99 -12.49
C GLU A 575 -23.02 13.15 -13.74
N GLU A 576 -24.33 12.91 -13.90
CA GLU A 576 -24.99 12.34 -15.06
C GLU A 576 -25.09 13.36 -16.20
N GLY A 577 -25.14 12.84 -17.42
CA GLY A 577 -26.18 13.22 -18.38
C GLY A 577 -25.91 14.43 -19.27
N ARG A 578 -25.50 14.14 -20.52
CA ARG A 578 -26.13 14.81 -21.66
C ARG A 578 -26.14 13.90 -22.89
N ASP A 579 -27.37 13.58 -23.30
CA ASP A 579 -27.75 12.96 -24.57
C ASP A 579 -27.21 13.76 -25.76
N GLU A 580 -26.77 13.05 -26.81
CA GLU A 580 -27.08 13.42 -28.19
C GLU A 580 -27.09 12.18 -29.10
N ARG A 581 -28.11 12.14 -29.96
CA ARG A 581 -28.58 11.00 -30.74
C ARG A 581 -27.78 10.79 -32.03
N LEU A 582 -27.67 9.52 -32.42
CA LEU A 582 -27.81 8.92 -33.76
C LEU A 582 -27.15 9.64 -34.97
N GLN A 583 -26.25 8.93 -35.66
CA GLN A 583 -26.52 8.47 -37.03
C GLN A 583 -25.50 7.42 -37.53
N ASP A 584 -26.06 6.35 -38.09
CA ASP A 584 -25.46 5.36 -38.97
C ASP A 584 -24.76 6.00 -40.18
N ALA A 585 -23.62 5.44 -40.62
CA ALA A 585 -23.48 4.78 -41.93
C ALA A 585 -22.03 4.74 -42.44
N ARG A 586 -21.58 3.49 -42.68
CA ARG A 586 -20.88 2.98 -43.87
C ARG A 586 -19.63 3.73 -44.40
N GLN A 587 -18.52 2.99 -44.39
CA GLN A 587 -17.43 3.12 -45.38
C GLN A 587 -17.97 3.02 -46.82
N PRO A 588 -17.25 3.61 -47.81
CA PRO A 588 -16.40 2.71 -48.61
C PRO A 588 -15.03 3.27 -49.03
N ARG A 589 -14.25 2.28 -49.47
CA ARG A 589 -12.92 2.21 -50.09
C ARG A 589 -12.60 3.18 -51.24
N LEU A 590 -11.28 3.38 -51.39
CA LEU A 590 -10.44 3.44 -52.60
C LEU A 590 -10.74 4.49 -53.67
N HIS A 591 -9.79 5.42 -53.87
CA HIS A 591 -9.12 5.58 -55.17
C HIS A 591 -7.78 6.34 -55.05
N GLN A 592 -6.81 5.84 -55.81
CA GLN A 592 -5.50 6.41 -56.12
C GLN A 592 -5.63 7.78 -56.82
N TYR A 593 -4.68 8.68 -56.57
CA TYR A 593 -4.11 9.53 -57.63
C TYR A 593 -2.65 9.85 -57.29
N ALA A 594 -1.81 9.70 -58.31
CA ALA A 594 -0.37 9.95 -58.30
C ALA A 594 -0.05 11.39 -58.73
N ASP A 595 1.16 11.81 -58.34
CA ASP A 595 2.09 12.75 -58.98
C ASP A 595 1.65 14.17 -59.35
N ALA A 596 2.33 15.14 -58.73
CA ALA A 596 2.89 16.29 -59.45
C ALA A 596 4.08 16.90 -58.68
N SER A 597 5.24 16.84 -59.33
CA SER A 597 6.48 17.55 -59.03
C SER A 597 6.36 19.07 -59.22
N SER A 598 7.10 19.88 -58.45
CA SER A 598 8.14 20.79 -58.99
C SER A 598 8.69 21.81 -57.96
N SER A 599 10.01 21.99 -58.03
CA SER A 599 10.80 23.22 -57.86
C SER A 599 10.64 24.09 -56.59
N ALA A 600 11.72 24.25 -55.84
CA ALA A 600 12.52 25.49 -55.88
C ALA A 600 13.77 25.40 -55.00
N SER A 601 14.78 26.14 -55.42
CA SER A 601 16.20 26.03 -55.14
C SER A 601 16.72 27.11 -54.17
N ARG A 602 17.96 26.89 -53.68
CA ARG A 602 18.92 27.85 -53.07
C ARG A 602 18.61 28.20 -51.60
N SER A 603 19.57 28.20 -50.68
CA SER A 603 20.92 28.76 -50.79
C SER A 603 21.91 28.09 -49.82
N ALA A 604 23.14 27.93 -50.29
CA ALA A 604 24.31 27.57 -49.52
C ALA A 604 24.88 28.79 -48.78
N ALA A 605 25.43 28.58 -47.59
CA ALA A 605 26.58 29.36 -47.11
C ALA A 605 27.41 28.49 -46.16
N ARG A 606 28.60 28.18 -46.65
CA ARG A 606 29.69 27.42 -46.03
C ARG A 606 30.66 28.46 -45.43
N ILE A 607 31.03 28.34 -44.16
CA ILE A 607 32.29 28.92 -43.65
C ILE A 607 33.03 27.84 -42.87
N THR A 608 34.33 27.80 -43.13
CA THR A 608 35.27 26.71 -42.93
C THR A 608 36.26 27.08 -41.82
N ARG A 609 36.67 26.08 -41.03
CA ARG A 609 37.94 25.90 -40.30
C ARG A 609 38.51 27.04 -39.44
N GLN A 610 38.92 26.67 -38.23
CA GLN A 610 40.34 26.76 -37.86
C GLN A 610 40.74 25.68 -36.83
N GLN A 611 41.84 24.99 -37.13
CA GLN A 611 42.62 24.15 -36.21
C GLN A 611 43.73 25.00 -35.56
N GLY A 612 44.11 24.67 -34.33
CA GLY A 612 45.38 25.03 -33.69
C GLY A 612 45.59 24.10 -32.49
N HIS A 613 46.44 23.07 -32.62
CA HIS A 613 47.85 23.01 -32.21
C HIS A 613 48.10 22.65 -30.73
N ARG A 614 48.75 21.49 -30.57
CA ARG A 614 49.49 20.88 -29.42
C ARG A 614 50.66 21.79 -28.95
N PRO A 615 51.34 21.59 -27.77
CA PRO A 615 52.05 20.33 -27.43
C PRO A 615 52.41 19.95 -25.96
N GLY A 616 52.88 18.69 -25.80
CA GLY A 616 53.83 18.14 -24.78
C GLY A 616 53.30 17.90 -23.35
N GLN A 617 53.73 16.94 -22.52
CA GLN A 617 54.86 15.99 -22.46
C GLN A 617 54.48 14.88 -21.43
N THR A 618 54.50 13.58 -21.78
CA THR A 618 55.42 12.48 -21.34
C THR A 618 55.58 12.10 -19.85
N CYS A 619 55.25 10.82 -19.60
CA CYS A 619 55.94 9.79 -18.78
C CYS A 619 55.93 9.80 -17.24
N GLY A 620 55.56 8.64 -16.68
CA GLY A 620 55.87 8.23 -15.29
C GLY A 620 55.11 6.98 -14.85
N SER A 621 55.71 5.81 -15.04
CA SER A 621 55.29 4.49 -14.52
C SER A 621 55.84 4.24 -13.11
N SER A 622 55.05 3.60 -12.21
CA SER A 622 55.57 2.58 -11.29
C SER A 622 54.44 1.83 -10.57
N THR A 623 54.44 0.52 -10.76
CA THR A 623 53.90 -0.53 -9.91
C THR A 623 54.42 -0.47 -8.47
N HIS A 624 53.55 -0.72 -7.50
CA HIS A 624 53.75 -1.69 -6.42
C HIS A 624 52.42 -2.17 -5.84
#